data_AF-A0A1R4EF82-F1
#
_entry.id   AF-A0A1R4EF82-F1
#
_cell.length_a   1.000
_cell.length_b   1.000
_cell.length_c   1.000
_cell.angle_alpha   90.00
_cell.angle_beta   90.00
_cell.angle_gamma   90.00
#
_symmetry.space_group_name_H-M   'P 1'
#
loop_
_entity.id
_entity.type
_entity.pdbx_description
1 polymer ?
#
loop_
_entity_poly.entity_id
_entity_poly.type
_entity_poly.pdbx_seq_one_letter_code
_entity_poly.pdbx_strand_id
1 'polypeptide(L)'
;MNKVLLNRFGTSPRLQLACGDWLQHGMHAKTVKFDIGQGGEVPQVNWEDRSAAIALIKHGPTKALASLLLWGSNEHWNWSDDFDEVVRYLTNEMLKRCDADDRQAPKGCSHSREELAYLMSRMTLHFELYNLWDLYSLEGQLLFSGINVPANTYRQVWKKYQDYMLDDTQRLALDVEHAVQEYRHRLGL
;
A
#
# COMPACT_ATOMS: atom_id res chain seq x y z
N MET A 1 18.90 -2.13 -5.30
CA MET A 1 18.29 -1.63 -4.03
C MET A 1 19.07 -2.17 -2.81
N ASN A 2 19.15 -1.45 -1.66
CA ASN A 2 19.88 -1.95 -0.47
C ASN A 2 19.14 -3.14 0.17
N LYS A 3 19.82 -4.26 0.45
CA LYS A 3 19.22 -5.50 0.99
C LYS A 3 18.41 -5.26 2.27
N VAL A 4 18.79 -4.28 3.06
CA VAL A 4 18.09 -3.91 4.31
C VAL A 4 16.69 -3.35 4.04
N LEU A 5 16.50 -2.60 2.96
CA LEU A 5 15.19 -2.03 2.61
C LEU A 5 14.25 -3.10 2.08
N LEU A 6 14.75 -4.03 1.25
CA LEU A 6 13.96 -5.13 0.70
C LEU A 6 13.33 -5.99 1.81
N ASN A 7 14.08 -6.26 2.89
CA ASN A 7 13.60 -7.05 4.02
C ASN A 7 12.51 -6.36 4.86
N ARG A 8 12.25 -5.06 4.64
CA ARG A 8 11.22 -4.30 5.38
C ARG A 8 9.94 -4.10 4.57
N PHE A 9 9.93 -4.46 3.29
CA PHE A 9 8.77 -4.28 2.45
C PHE A 9 7.55 -5.05 2.99
N GLY A 10 6.40 -4.38 3.10
CA GLY A 10 5.15 -4.95 3.62
C GLY A 10 5.17 -5.30 5.10
N THR A 11 6.22 -4.96 5.85
CA THR A 11 6.35 -5.34 7.27
C THR A 11 5.63 -4.39 8.24
N SER A 12 5.09 -3.28 7.76
CA SER A 12 4.39 -2.33 8.63
C SER A 12 3.16 -3.00 9.27
N PRO A 13 2.92 -2.82 10.58
CA PRO A 13 1.77 -3.40 11.26
C PRO A 13 0.40 -3.08 10.62
N ARG A 14 0.24 -1.92 9.96
CA ARG A 14 -1.04 -1.56 9.30
C ARG A 14 -1.25 -2.28 7.97
N LEU A 15 -0.18 -2.79 7.38
CA LEU A 15 -0.20 -3.53 6.11
C LEU A 15 -0.16 -5.05 6.31
N GLN A 16 -0.04 -5.52 7.55
CA GLN A 16 -0.07 -6.95 7.86
C GLN A 16 -1.46 -7.50 7.59
N LEU A 17 -1.54 -8.35 6.57
CA LEU A 17 -2.73 -9.12 6.24
C LEU A 17 -2.69 -10.42 7.06
N ALA A 18 -3.78 -10.74 7.76
CA ALA A 18 -3.92 -12.03 8.43
C ALA A 18 -3.97 -13.18 7.40
N CYS A 19 -4.47 -12.91 6.19
CA CYS A 19 -4.36 -13.81 5.05
C CYS A 19 -3.02 -13.70 4.29
N GLY A 20 -2.04 -12.95 4.82
CA GLY A 20 -0.75 -12.68 4.17
C GLY A 20 0.04 -13.94 3.87
N ASP A 21 0.10 -14.88 4.82
CA ASP A 21 0.72 -16.19 4.59
C ASP A 21 0.02 -16.93 3.45
N TRP A 22 -1.31 -16.95 3.41
CA TRP A 22 -2.06 -17.61 2.33
C TRP A 22 -1.79 -17.00 0.95
N LEU A 23 -1.66 -15.67 0.88
CA LEU A 23 -1.30 -14.96 -0.35
C LEU A 23 0.14 -15.26 -0.79
N GLN A 24 1.11 -15.29 0.13
CA GLN A 24 2.54 -15.44 -0.18
C GLN A 24 3.00 -16.90 -0.35
N HIS A 25 2.33 -17.88 0.28
CA HIS A 25 2.83 -19.25 0.42
C HIS A 25 2.76 -20.06 -0.89
N GLY A 26 3.79 -20.03 -1.75
CA GLY A 26 3.79 -20.76 -3.04
C GLY A 26 3.96 -19.90 -4.29
N MET A 27 4.40 -18.65 -4.12
CA MET A 27 4.86 -17.78 -5.22
C MET A 27 6.21 -18.21 -5.82
N HIS A 28 6.87 -19.22 -5.24
CA HIS A 28 8.02 -19.87 -5.86
C HIS A 28 7.54 -20.83 -6.95
N ALA A 29 8.13 -20.75 -8.13
CA ALA A 29 7.84 -21.67 -9.23
C ALA A 29 7.92 -23.12 -8.72
N LYS A 30 6.77 -23.80 -8.61
CA LYS A 30 6.78 -25.25 -8.42
C LYS A 30 7.32 -25.84 -9.71
N THR A 31 8.46 -26.52 -9.64
CA THR A 31 8.88 -27.48 -10.66
C THR A 31 7.70 -28.42 -10.87
N VAL A 32 7.14 -28.45 -12.08
CA VAL A 32 5.94 -29.23 -12.38
C VAL A 32 6.19 -30.69 -12.03
N LYS A 33 5.54 -31.18 -10.97
CA LYS A 33 5.39 -32.62 -10.74
C LYS A 33 4.07 -33.02 -11.39
N PHE A 34 4.17 -33.66 -12.55
CA PHE A 34 3.03 -34.33 -13.18
C PHE A 34 2.70 -35.59 -12.38
N ASP A 35 2.01 -35.44 -11.24
CA ASP A 35 1.37 -36.58 -10.58
C ASP A 35 -0.04 -36.73 -11.15
N ILE A 36 -0.20 -37.75 -11.99
CA ILE A 36 -1.50 -38.23 -12.45
C ILE A 36 -2.09 -39.05 -11.29
N GLY A 37 -2.99 -38.46 -10.50
CA GLY A 37 -3.52 -39.15 -9.31
C GLY A 37 -4.87 -38.62 -8.81
N GLN A 38 -5.90 -39.45 -9.02
CA GLN A 38 -7.15 -39.62 -8.27
C GLN A 38 -7.94 -38.40 -7.75
N GLY A 39 -9.14 -38.21 -8.31
CA GLY A 39 -10.12 -37.25 -7.86
C GLY A 39 -10.58 -37.46 -6.41
N GLY A 40 -10.76 -36.35 -5.69
CA GLY A 40 -11.27 -36.31 -4.32
C GLY A 40 -10.53 -35.38 -3.37
N GLU A 41 -9.45 -34.72 -3.77
CA GLU A 41 -8.73 -33.79 -2.90
C GLU A 41 -9.33 -32.38 -2.93
N VAL A 42 -9.36 -31.74 -1.75
CA VAL A 42 -9.67 -30.31 -1.56
C VAL A 42 -8.86 -29.53 -2.59
N PRO A 43 -9.46 -28.60 -3.36
CA PRO A 43 -8.75 -27.90 -4.43
C PRO A 43 -7.44 -27.32 -3.90
N GLN A 44 -6.31 -27.79 -4.44
CA GLN A 44 -5.00 -27.26 -4.07
C GLN A 44 -4.95 -25.81 -4.53
N VAL A 45 -5.02 -24.87 -3.57
CA VAL A 45 -4.88 -23.43 -3.83
C VAL A 45 -3.58 -23.17 -4.58
N ASN A 46 -3.71 -22.81 -5.85
CA ASN A 46 -2.57 -22.52 -6.73
C ASN A 46 -2.34 -21.01 -6.84
N TRP A 47 -1.36 -20.58 -7.63
CA TRP A 47 -1.07 -19.15 -7.85
C TRP A 47 -2.17 -18.45 -8.66
N GLU A 48 -2.95 -19.20 -9.45
CA GLU A 48 -4.06 -18.71 -10.26
C GLU A 48 -5.24 -18.29 -9.36
N ASP A 49 -5.55 -19.07 -8.33
CA ASP A 49 -6.59 -18.74 -7.33
C ASP A 49 -6.28 -17.43 -6.59
N ARG A 50 -5.01 -17.16 -6.32
CA ARG A 50 -4.58 -15.93 -5.63
C ARG A 50 -4.62 -14.73 -6.56
N SER A 51 -4.19 -14.93 -7.80
CA SER A 51 -4.32 -13.93 -8.85
C SER A 51 -5.80 -13.63 -9.12
N ALA A 52 -6.67 -14.64 -9.08
CA ALA A 52 -8.11 -14.50 -9.18
C ALA A 52 -8.72 -13.74 -8.00
N ALA A 53 -8.30 -14.04 -6.77
CA ALA A 53 -8.74 -13.33 -5.57
C ALA A 53 -8.49 -11.82 -5.68
N ILE A 54 -7.28 -11.43 -6.12
CA ILE A 54 -6.93 -10.02 -6.38
C ILE A 54 -7.71 -9.49 -7.59
N ALA A 55 -7.79 -10.26 -8.68
CA ALA A 55 -8.50 -9.85 -9.90
C ALA A 55 -9.98 -9.54 -9.67
N LEU A 56 -10.62 -10.22 -8.70
CA LEU A 56 -12.02 -10.03 -8.34
C LEU A 56 -12.27 -8.80 -7.45
N ILE A 57 -11.23 -8.18 -6.90
CA ILE A 57 -11.36 -6.90 -6.18
C ILE A 57 -11.85 -5.82 -7.16
N LYS A 58 -13.03 -5.27 -6.89
CA LYS A 58 -13.69 -4.26 -7.74
C LYS A 58 -13.17 -2.85 -7.49
N HIS A 59 -12.79 -2.54 -6.25
CA HIS A 59 -12.30 -1.22 -5.89
C HIS A 59 -10.85 -1.07 -6.37
N GLY A 60 -10.61 -0.17 -7.32
CA GLY A 60 -9.32 0.03 -7.99
C GLY A 60 -8.14 0.24 -7.02
N PRO A 61 -8.21 1.20 -6.08
CA PRO A 61 -7.15 1.43 -5.10
C PRO A 61 -6.88 0.24 -4.18
N THR A 62 -7.92 -0.50 -3.78
CA THR A 62 -7.75 -1.72 -2.97
C THR A 62 -7.04 -2.80 -3.78
N LYS A 63 -7.42 -2.97 -5.05
CA LYS A 63 -6.77 -3.92 -5.95
C LYS A 63 -5.31 -3.58 -6.18
N ALA A 64 -5.02 -2.30 -6.45
CA ALA A 64 -3.67 -1.80 -6.62
C ALA A 64 -2.80 -2.01 -5.37
N LEU A 65 -3.34 -1.73 -4.17
CA LEU A 65 -2.64 -2.02 -2.92
C LEU A 65 -2.37 -3.52 -2.74
N ALA A 66 -3.34 -4.39 -3.05
CA ALA A 66 -3.14 -5.84 -3.01
C ALA A 66 -2.03 -6.29 -3.97
N SER A 67 -2.02 -5.73 -5.19
CA SER A 67 -0.97 -5.98 -6.18
C SER A 67 0.41 -5.55 -5.68
N LEU A 68 0.51 -4.37 -5.06
CA LEU A 68 1.77 -3.88 -4.47
C LEU A 68 2.26 -4.78 -3.34
N LEU A 69 1.38 -5.20 -2.43
CA LEU A 69 1.78 -6.06 -1.32
C LEU A 69 2.24 -7.44 -1.79
N LEU A 70 1.69 -7.96 -2.89
CA LEU A 70 2.04 -9.27 -3.42
C LEU A 70 3.26 -9.25 -4.34
N TRP A 71 3.35 -8.29 -5.26
CA TRP A 71 4.36 -8.26 -6.32
C TRP A 71 5.33 -7.07 -6.25
N GLY A 72 5.13 -6.13 -5.32
CA GLY A 72 5.88 -4.88 -5.21
C GLY A 72 7.26 -4.98 -4.56
N SER A 73 7.77 -6.17 -4.27
CA SER A 73 9.14 -6.34 -3.77
C SER A 73 10.22 -6.23 -4.85
N ASN A 74 9.86 -5.90 -6.10
CA ASN A 74 10.80 -5.76 -7.22
C ASN A 74 11.45 -4.36 -7.24
N GLU A 75 12.50 -4.15 -8.05
CA GLU A 75 13.23 -2.86 -8.06
C GLU A 75 12.47 -1.68 -8.70
N HIS A 76 11.32 -1.93 -9.36
CA HIS A 76 10.55 -0.93 -10.13
C HIS A 76 9.14 -0.68 -9.58
N TRP A 77 8.87 -1.13 -8.35
CA TRP A 77 7.55 -1.05 -7.73
C TRP A 77 6.99 0.37 -7.64
N ASN A 78 7.85 1.38 -7.48
CA ASN A 78 7.48 2.79 -7.37
C ASN A 78 7.15 3.46 -8.72
N TRP A 79 7.32 2.73 -9.83
CA TRP A 79 6.93 3.14 -11.18
C TRP A 79 5.78 2.28 -11.71
N SER A 80 5.16 1.48 -10.84
CA SER A 80 3.99 0.69 -11.21
C SER A 80 2.75 1.58 -11.24
N ASP A 81 1.88 1.32 -12.21
CA ASP A 81 0.54 1.93 -12.27
C ASP A 81 -0.23 1.70 -10.96
N ASP A 82 0.01 0.57 -10.28
CA ASP A 82 -0.58 0.26 -8.97
C ASP A 82 -0.13 1.24 -7.88
N PHE A 83 1.15 1.61 -7.84
CA PHE A 83 1.65 2.62 -6.88
C PHE A 83 0.99 3.97 -7.13
N ASP A 84 0.94 4.40 -8.38
CA ASP A 84 0.34 5.67 -8.77
C ASP A 84 -1.18 5.69 -8.51
N GLU A 85 -1.88 4.56 -8.67
CA GLU A 85 -3.30 4.44 -8.36
C GLU A 85 -3.59 4.69 -6.87
N VAL A 86 -2.82 4.06 -5.98
CA VAL A 86 -2.97 4.24 -4.53
C VAL A 86 -2.59 5.67 -4.12
N VAL A 87 -1.51 6.21 -4.67
CA VAL A 87 -1.10 7.60 -4.41
C VAL A 87 -2.17 8.59 -4.85
N ARG A 88 -2.74 8.39 -6.04
CA ARG A 88 -3.82 9.23 -6.58
C ARG A 88 -5.06 9.18 -5.69
N TYR A 89 -5.42 7.99 -5.22
CA TYR A 89 -6.51 7.81 -4.27
C TYR A 89 -6.28 8.60 -2.97
N LEU A 90 -5.12 8.42 -2.33
CA LEU A 90 -4.75 9.13 -1.09
C LEU A 90 -4.69 10.65 -1.30
N THR A 91 -4.19 11.09 -2.46
CA THR A 91 -4.12 12.52 -2.81
C THR A 91 -5.51 13.12 -2.89
N ASN A 92 -6.43 12.45 -3.58
CA ASN A 92 -7.82 12.91 -3.73
C ASN A 92 -8.55 12.96 -2.38
N GLU A 93 -8.37 11.93 -1.53
CA GLU A 93 -8.98 11.90 -0.20
C GLU A 93 -8.39 12.98 0.74
N MET A 94 -7.10 13.29 0.62
CA MET A 94 -6.53 14.44 1.33
C MET A 94 -7.11 15.76 0.82
N LEU A 95 -7.21 15.95 -0.49
CA LEU A 95 -7.76 17.19 -1.06
C LEU A 95 -9.21 17.43 -0.62
N LYS A 96 -10.05 16.39 -0.61
CA LYS A 96 -11.41 16.47 -0.06
C LYS A 96 -11.43 16.94 1.41
N ARG A 97 -10.52 16.41 2.24
CA ARG A 97 -10.41 16.83 3.66
C ARG A 97 -9.86 18.24 3.79
N CYS A 98 -8.93 18.65 2.93
CA CYS A 98 -8.45 20.02 2.86
C CYS A 98 -9.58 20.98 2.48
N ASP A 99 -10.41 20.64 1.50
CA ASP A 99 -11.56 21.44 1.08
C ASP A 99 -12.59 21.55 2.21
N ALA A 100 -12.89 20.45 2.91
CA ALA A 100 -13.80 20.46 4.07
C ALA A 100 -13.29 21.34 5.23
N ASP A 101 -11.98 21.50 5.37
CA ASP A 101 -11.32 22.32 6.39
C ASP A 101 -11.02 23.76 5.92
N ASP A 102 -11.47 24.16 4.72
CA ASP A 102 -11.09 25.42 4.05
C ASP A 102 -9.57 25.66 4.02
N ARG A 103 -8.80 24.56 3.91
CA ARG A 103 -7.35 24.57 4.00
C ARG A 103 -6.71 25.16 2.75
N GLN A 104 -5.98 26.25 2.96
CA GLN A 104 -5.17 26.91 1.95
C GLN A 104 -3.80 26.25 1.77
N ALA A 105 -3.13 26.59 0.67
CA ALA A 105 -1.76 26.18 0.41
C ALA A 105 -0.82 26.61 1.56
N PRO A 106 0.26 25.85 1.84
CA PRO A 106 1.16 26.18 2.93
C PRO A 106 1.85 27.52 2.68
N LYS A 107 1.86 28.38 3.70
CA LYS A 107 2.54 29.68 3.62
C LYS A 107 4.05 29.47 3.74
N GLY A 108 4.82 30.12 2.87
CA GLY A 108 6.29 30.11 2.92
C GLY A 108 6.95 28.91 2.25
N CYS A 109 6.22 28.15 1.42
CA CYS A 109 6.80 27.13 0.54
C CYS A 109 6.39 27.37 -0.92
N SER A 110 7.12 26.76 -1.85
CA SER A 110 6.83 26.78 -3.29
C SER A 110 5.72 25.81 -3.72
N HIS A 111 5.32 24.90 -2.83
CA HIS A 111 4.38 23.82 -3.15
C HIS A 111 2.94 24.32 -3.25
N SER A 112 2.26 23.92 -4.33
CA SER A 112 0.80 24.05 -4.38
C SER A 112 0.15 23.08 -3.39
N ARG A 113 -1.14 23.28 -3.12
CA ARG A 113 -1.88 22.38 -2.23
C ARG A 113 -1.97 20.97 -2.81
N GLU A 114 -2.18 20.88 -4.11
CA GLU A 114 -2.28 19.66 -4.89
C GLU A 114 -0.93 18.94 -4.95
N GLU A 115 0.15 19.69 -5.18
CA GLU A 115 1.52 19.16 -5.17
C GLU A 115 1.91 18.64 -3.80
N LEU A 116 1.62 19.39 -2.73
CA LEU A 116 1.87 18.91 -1.38
C LEU A 116 1.07 17.64 -1.07
N ALA A 117 -0.20 17.59 -1.43
CA ALA A 117 -1.04 16.41 -1.20
C ALA A 117 -0.49 15.18 -1.93
N TYR A 118 -0.01 15.36 -3.16
CA TYR A 118 0.64 14.31 -3.93
C TYR A 118 1.94 13.83 -3.27
N LEU A 119 2.83 14.76 -2.90
CA LEU A 119 4.10 14.41 -2.25
C LEU A 119 3.88 13.73 -0.89
N MET A 120 2.91 14.20 -0.09
CA MET A 120 2.53 13.58 1.18
C MET A 120 1.96 12.18 0.98
N SER A 121 1.17 11.96 -0.07
CA SER A 121 0.62 10.64 -0.41
C SER A 121 1.72 9.66 -0.79
N ARG A 122 2.67 10.08 -1.63
CA ARG A 122 3.84 9.28 -2.00
C ARG A 122 4.72 8.95 -0.79
N MET A 123 4.99 9.95 0.05
CA MET A 123 5.74 9.76 1.29
C MET A 123 5.05 8.73 2.17
N THR A 124 3.75 8.92 2.43
CA THR A 124 2.97 8.05 3.32
C THR A 124 2.99 6.62 2.83
N LEU A 125 2.67 6.38 1.56
CA LEU A 125 2.67 5.04 1.00
C LEU A 125 4.07 4.41 0.99
N HIS A 126 5.11 5.15 0.59
CA HIS A 126 6.49 4.63 0.57
C HIS A 126 6.99 4.27 1.97
N PHE A 127 6.79 5.15 2.94
CA PHE A 127 7.23 4.94 4.32
C PHE A 127 6.46 3.82 4.99
N GLU A 128 5.18 3.67 4.67
CA GLU A 128 4.36 2.56 5.16
C GLU A 128 4.81 1.23 4.55
N LEU A 129 5.01 1.17 3.22
CA LEU A 129 5.47 -0.04 2.54
C LEU A 129 6.82 -0.53 3.06
N TYR A 130 7.78 0.37 3.31
CA TYR A 130 9.12 0.00 3.79
C TYR A 130 9.30 0.10 5.30
N ASN A 131 8.23 0.39 6.04
CA ASN A 131 8.26 0.61 7.48
C ASN A 131 9.41 1.53 7.91
N LEU A 132 9.48 2.73 7.34
CA LEU A 132 10.60 3.67 7.50
C LEU A 132 10.38 4.74 8.57
N TRP A 133 9.18 4.79 9.17
CA TRP A 133 8.77 5.87 10.08
C TRP A 133 9.72 6.09 11.26
N ASP A 134 10.23 5.01 11.85
CA ASP A 134 11.13 5.09 13.02
C ASP A 134 12.60 5.33 12.63
N LEU A 135 12.94 5.21 11.34
CA LEU A 135 14.32 5.35 10.85
C LEU A 135 14.68 6.80 10.50
N TYR A 136 13.68 7.62 10.17
CA TYR A 136 13.89 9.01 9.75
C TYR A 136 13.21 9.96 10.73
N SER A 137 13.94 11.02 11.11
CA SER A 137 13.32 12.17 11.77
C SER A 137 12.31 12.83 10.84
N LEU A 138 11.37 13.62 11.37
CA LEU A 138 10.40 14.35 10.55
C LEU A 138 11.08 15.20 9.46
N GLU A 139 12.18 15.87 9.79
CA GLU A 139 12.96 16.63 8.80
C GLU A 139 13.54 15.72 7.70
N GLY A 140 14.05 14.54 8.07
CA GLY A 140 14.54 13.55 7.13
C GLY A 140 13.43 13.00 6.21
N GLN A 141 12.24 12.77 6.75
CA GLN A 141 11.06 12.31 5.99
C GLN A 141 10.66 13.34 4.92
N LEU A 142 10.58 14.62 5.31
CA LEU A 142 10.23 15.72 4.41
C LEU A 142 11.29 15.92 3.33
N LEU A 143 12.57 15.93 3.72
CA LEU A 143 13.69 16.08 2.78
C LEU A 143 13.73 14.93 1.77
N PHE A 144 13.60 13.69 2.24
CA PHE A 144 13.57 12.50 1.38
C PHE A 144 12.45 12.56 0.35
N SER A 145 11.30 13.12 0.75
CA SER A 145 10.10 13.20 -0.07
C SER A 145 10.01 14.46 -0.93
N GLY A 146 11.02 15.33 -0.91
CA GLY A 146 11.03 16.60 -1.64
C GLY A 146 10.04 17.64 -1.09
N ILE A 147 9.52 17.45 0.13
CA ILE A 147 8.57 18.37 0.75
C ILE A 147 9.35 19.51 1.40
N ASN A 148 9.22 20.71 0.84
CA ASN A 148 9.90 21.92 1.30
C ASN A 148 8.99 22.73 2.23
N VAL A 149 8.51 22.08 3.30
CA VAL A 149 7.69 22.70 4.35
C VAL A 149 8.48 22.64 5.66
N PRO A 150 8.58 23.74 6.43
CA PRO A 150 9.24 23.71 7.72
C PRO A 150 8.65 22.63 8.63
N ALA A 151 9.49 21.80 9.26
CA ALA A 151 9.05 20.64 10.03
C ALA A 151 8.06 21.00 11.15
N ASN A 152 8.20 22.18 11.77
CA ASN A 152 7.25 22.66 12.76
C ASN A 152 5.87 22.95 12.15
N THR A 153 5.82 23.65 11.01
CA THR A 153 4.58 23.90 10.26
C THR A 153 3.92 22.60 9.83
N TYR A 154 4.73 21.65 9.33
CA TYR A 154 4.25 20.33 8.96
C TYR A 154 3.61 19.61 10.15
N ARG A 155 4.31 19.56 11.28
CA ARG A 155 3.82 18.93 12.51
C ARG A 155 2.49 19.52 12.99
N GLN A 156 2.37 20.85 12.96
CA GLN A 156 1.21 21.56 13.52
C GLN A 156 -0.01 21.54 12.59
N VAL A 157 0.22 21.58 11.27
CA VAL A 157 -0.86 21.81 10.29
C VAL A 157 -1.15 20.56 9.46
N TRP A 158 -0.10 19.89 8.99
CA TRP A 158 -0.20 18.87 7.94
C TRP A 158 -0.16 17.44 8.47
N LYS A 159 0.40 17.23 9.66
CA LYS A 159 0.52 15.91 10.28
C LYS A 159 -0.82 15.19 10.42
N LYS A 160 -1.90 15.90 10.74
CA LYS A 160 -3.25 15.31 10.81
C LYS A 160 -3.70 14.68 9.48
N TYR A 161 -3.35 15.28 8.34
CA TYR A 161 -3.72 14.75 7.03
C TYR A 161 -2.87 13.53 6.67
N GLN A 162 -1.59 13.51 7.07
CA GLN A 162 -0.76 12.30 6.98
C GLN A 162 -1.35 11.17 7.83
N ASP A 163 -1.82 11.45 9.04
CA ASP A 163 -2.44 10.42 9.89
C ASP A 163 -3.73 9.89 9.25
N TYR A 164 -4.56 10.75 8.64
CA TYR A 164 -5.71 10.30 7.85
C TYR A 164 -5.32 9.45 6.63
N MET A 165 -4.22 9.75 5.95
CA MET A 165 -3.73 8.90 4.85
C MET A 165 -3.25 7.54 5.34
N LEU A 166 -2.65 7.46 6.53
CA LEU A 166 -2.28 6.19 7.16
C LEU A 166 -3.53 5.37 7.48
N ASP A 167 -4.57 6.00 8.02
CA ASP A 167 -5.86 5.36 8.28
C ASP A 167 -6.52 4.88 6.98
N ASP A 168 -6.50 5.69 5.91
CA ASP A 168 -7.02 5.31 4.60
C ASP A 168 -6.25 4.11 4.02
N THR A 169 -4.92 4.10 4.16
CA THR A 169 -4.06 2.99 3.72
C THR A 169 -4.38 1.71 4.49
N GLN A 170 -4.56 1.81 5.81
CA GLN A 170 -4.96 0.68 6.65
C GLN A 170 -6.35 0.16 6.25
N ARG A 171 -7.29 1.06 5.96
CA ARG A 171 -8.63 0.68 5.49
C ARG A 171 -8.57 -0.06 4.17
N LEU A 172 -7.75 0.39 3.22
CA LEU A 172 -7.52 -0.34 1.97
C LEU A 172 -6.95 -1.75 2.24
N ALA A 173 -6.00 -1.90 3.18
CA ALA A 173 -5.45 -3.21 3.54
C ALA A 173 -6.53 -4.13 4.17
N LEU A 174 -7.40 -3.60 5.02
CA LEU A 174 -8.55 -4.35 5.56
C LEU A 174 -9.55 -4.75 4.46
N ASP A 175 -9.77 -3.89 3.46
CA ASP A 175 -10.61 -4.22 2.31
C ASP A 175 -9.99 -5.34 1.46
N VAL A 176 -8.65 -5.40 1.34
CA VAL A 176 -7.94 -6.52 0.71
C VAL A 176 -8.19 -7.82 1.49
N GLU A 177 -7.98 -7.78 2.81
CA GLU A 177 -8.21 -8.94 3.69
C GLU A 177 -9.64 -9.46 3.53
N HIS A 178 -10.65 -8.58 3.58
CA HIS A 178 -12.05 -8.96 3.44
C HIS A 178 -12.34 -9.58 2.07
N ALA A 179 -11.81 -9.00 0.98
CA ALA A 179 -12.01 -9.54 -0.36
C ALA A 179 -11.38 -10.93 -0.53
N VAL A 180 -10.19 -11.15 0.05
CA VAL A 180 -9.52 -12.46 0.02
C VAL A 180 -10.27 -13.49 0.88
N GLN A 181 -10.76 -13.09 2.05
CA GLN A 181 -11.58 -13.95 2.89
C GLN A 181 -12.89 -14.34 2.20
N GLU A 182 -13.56 -13.40 1.53
CA GLU A 182 -14.77 -13.68 0.76
C GLU A 182 -14.48 -14.67 -0.38
N TYR A 183 -13.36 -14.50 -1.09
CA TYR A 183 -12.93 -15.44 -2.12
C TYR A 183 -12.70 -16.85 -1.55
N ARG A 184 -11.97 -16.96 -0.43
CA ARG A 184 -11.72 -18.23 0.25
C ARG A 184 -13.01 -18.91 0.69
N HIS A 185 -13.95 -18.15 1.25
CA HIS A 185 -15.26 -18.68 1.64
C HIS A 185 -16.03 -19.26 0.44
N ARG A 186 -15.98 -18.59 -0.72
CA ARG A 186 -16.59 -19.09 -1.97
C ARG A 186 -15.94 -20.38 -2.49
N LEU A 187 -14.65 -20.60 -2.19
CA LEU A 187 -13.94 -21.84 -2.50
C LEU A 187 -14.14 -22.95 -1.46
N GLY A 188 -14.82 -22.66 -0.33
CA GLY A 188 -15.00 -23.61 0.77
C GLY A 188 -13.75 -23.80 1.66
N LEU A 189 -12.89 -22.78 1.75
CA LEU A 189 -11.62 -22.74 2.51
C LEU A 189 -11.65 -21.81 3.75
#